data_AF-A0A926C129-F1
#
_entry.id   AF-A0A926C129-F1
#
_cell.length_a   1.000
_cell.length_b   1.000
_cell.length_c   1.000
_cell.angle_alpha   90.00
_cell.angle_beta   90.00
_cell.angle_gamma   90.00
#
_symmetry.space_group_name_H-M   'P 1'
#
loop_
_entity.id
_entity.type
_entity.pdbx_description
1 polymer ?
#
loop_
_entity_poly.entity_id
_entity_poly.type
_entity_poly.pdbx_seq_one_letter_code
_entity_poly.pdbx_strand_id
1 'polypeptide(L)' 'MVTIKNKYVVLAAGFWLSGVAFLLVGAWFRNQHWDGAGTLLSIGVLSQAVGFGFFFFALMQSVFKKN' A
#
# COMPACT_ATOMS: atom_id res chain seq x y z
N MET A 1 1.54 -7.82 22.12
CA MET A 1 1.80 -6.51 21.48
C MET A 1 2.83 -6.71 20.38
N VAL A 2 2.43 -6.59 19.11
CA VAL A 2 3.40 -6.54 18.00
C VAL A 2 3.94 -5.12 17.98
N THR A 3 5.06 -4.88 18.66
CA THR A 3 5.66 -3.55 18.73
C THR A 3 6.44 -3.29 17.44
N ILE A 4 5.77 -2.79 16.41
CA ILE A 4 6.42 -2.35 15.17
C ILE A 4 7.23 -1.09 15.49
N LYS A 5 8.53 -1.25 15.79
CA LYS A 5 9.42 -0.12 16.13
C LYS A 5 9.77 0.74 14.91
N ASN A 6 9.58 0.25 13.70
CA ASN A 6 9.99 0.93 12.48
C ASN A 6 8.81 1.68 11.84
N LYS A 7 8.85 3.02 11.89
CA LYS A 7 7.88 3.93 11.27
C LYS A 7 7.63 3.64 9.79
N TYR A 8 8.63 3.15 9.06
CA TYR A 8 8.51 2.83 7.63
C TYR A 8 7.71 1.55 7.37
N VAL A 9 7.70 0.60 8.31
CA VAL A 9 6.86 -0.61 8.21
C VAL A 9 5.39 -0.26 8.45
N VAL A 10 5.11 0.64 9.40
CA VAL A 10 3.75 1.16 9.62
C VAL A 10 3.26 1.94 8.39
N LEU A 11 4.13 2.77 7.81
CA LEU A 11 3.82 3.53 6.60
C LEU A 11 3.56 2.59 5.40
N ALA A 12 4.40 1.57 5.22
CA ALA A 12 4.23 0.54 4.20
C ALA A 12 2.88 -0.18 4.35
N ALA A 13 2.55 -0.64 5.55
CA ALA A 13 1.29 -1.30 5.83
C ALA A 13 0.09 -0.39 5.58
N GLY A 14 0.18 0.90 5.96
CA GLY A 14 -0.86 1.89 5.71
C GLY A 14 -1.15 2.05 4.21
N PHE A 15 -0.12 2.31 3.41
CA PHE A 15 -0.25 2.45 1.95
C PHE A 15 -0.72 1.16 1.26
N TRP A 16 -0.31 0.00 1.79
CA TRP A 16 -0.72 -1.27 1.23
C TRP A 16 -2.21 -1.55 1.50
N LEU A 17 -2.67 -1.33 2.74
CA LEU A 17 -4.08 -1.52 3.13
C LEU A 17 -5.00 -0.50 2.45
N SER A 18 -4.59 0.76 2.31
CA SER A 18 -5.36 1.75 1.54
C SER A 18 -5.46 1.34 0.08
N GLY A 19 -4.38 0.82 -0.50
CA GLY A 19 -4.39 0.31 -1.88
C GLY A 19 -5.36 -0.84 -2.09
N VAL A 20 -5.42 -1.79 -1.15
CA VAL A 20 -6.43 -2.87 -1.15
C VAL A 20 -7.85 -2.30 -1.09
N ALA A 21 -8.10 -1.33 -0.22
CA ALA A 21 -9.42 -0.71 -0.10
C ALA A 21 -9.84 -0.01 -1.41
N PHE A 22 -8.95 0.78 -2.03
CA PHE A 22 -9.21 1.43 -3.31
C PHE A 22 -9.44 0.43 -4.45
N LEU A 23 -8.72 -0.69 -4.46
CA LEU A 23 -8.94 -1.74 -5.45
C LEU A 23 -10.30 -2.41 -5.29
N LEU A 24 -10.71 -2.75 -4.06
CA LEU A 24 -12.00 -3.36 -3.79
C LEU A 24 -13.15 -2.41 -4.15
N VAL A 25 -13.04 -1.14 -3.75
CA VAL A 25 -14.03 -0.10 -4.08
C VAL A 25 -14.06 0.18 -5.58
N GLY A 26 -12.90 0.30 -6.22
CA GLY A 26 -12.79 0.50 -7.67
C GLY A 26 -13.34 -0.68 -8.48
N ALA A 27 -13.09 -1.92 -8.04
CA ALA A 27 -13.62 -3.12 -8.67
C ALA A 27 -15.13 -3.22 -8.52
N TRP A 28 -15.67 -2.82 -7.36
CA TRP A 28 -17.12 -2.69 -7.18
C TRP A 28 -17.68 -1.67 -8.17
N PHE A 29 -17.17 -0.44 -8.18
CA PHE A 29 -17.64 0.60 -9.11
C PHE A 29 -17.49 0.25 -10.60
N ARG A 30 -16.50 -0.57 -10.95
CA ARG A 30 -16.33 -1.10 -12.32
C ARG A 30 -17.56 -1.92 -12.74
N ASN A 31 -18.16 -2.69 -11.83
CA ASN A 31 -19.38 -3.45 -12.09
C ASN A 31 -20.62 -2.56 -12.21
N GLN A 32 -20.61 -1.40 -11.56
CA GLN A 32 -21.65 -0.37 -11.72
C GLN A 32 -21.47 0.47 -13.00
N HIS A 33 -20.51 0.15 -13.87
CA HIS A 33 -20.16 0.90 -15.07
C HIS A 33 -19.82 2.38 -14.80
N TRP A 34 -19.33 2.69 -13.60
CA TRP A 34 -18.93 4.06 -13.29
C TRP A 34 -17.64 4.41 -14.03
N ASP A 35 -17.65 5.55 -14.73
CA ASP A 35 -16.53 6.03 -15.55
C ASP A 35 -15.25 6.25 -14.70
N GLY A 36 -15.43 6.63 -13.43
CA GLY A 36 -14.32 6.83 -12.48
C GLY A 36 -13.66 5.55 -11.96
N ALA A 37 -14.21 4.36 -12.23
CA ALA A 37 -13.70 3.10 -11.69
C ALA A 37 -12.25 2.82 -12.11
N GLY A 38 -11.87 3.16 -13.35
CA GLY A 38 -10.50 2.98 -13.82
C GLY A 38 -9.48 3.81 -13.03
N THR A 39 -9.87 5.01 -12.62
CA THR A 39 -9.03 5.90 -11.81
C THR A 39 -8.85 5.36 -10.40
N LEU A 40 -9.92 4.87 -9.76
CA LEU A 40 -9.80 4.26 -8.43
C LEU A 40 -8.91 3.01 -8.43
N LEU A 41 -9.06 2.16 -9.45
CA LEU A 41 -8.21 0.98 -9.60
C LEU A 41 -6.74 1.36 -9.76
N SER A 42 -6.45 2.37 -10.59
CA SER A 42 -5.09 2.87 -10.81
C SER A 42 -4.48 3.44 -9.52
N ILE A 43 -5.24 4.23 -8.76
CA ILE A 43 -4.83 4.75 -7.45
C ILE A 43 -4.55 3.61 -6.47
N GLY A 44 -5.38 2.57 -6.46
CA GLY A 44 -5.19 1.39 -5.62
C GLY A 44 -3.88 0.65 -5.92
N VAL A 45 -3.59 0.40 -7.20
CA VAL A 45 -2.32 -0.21 -7.65
C VAL A 45 -1.13 0.67 -7.27
N LEU A 46 -1.20 1.98 -7.51
CA LEU A 46 -0.13 2.92 -7.16
C LEU A 46 0.13 2.95 -5.65
N SER A 47 -0.93 2.95 -4.83
CA SER A 47 -0.82 2.90 -3.38
C SER A 47 -0.12 1.62 -2.91
N GLN A 48 -0.42 0.47 -3.53
CA GLN A 48 0.29 -0.78 -3.23
C GLN A 48 1.76 -0.74 -3.63
N ALA A 49 2.09 -0.19 -4.81
CA ALA A 49 3.46 -0.02 -5.25
C ALA A 49 4.27 0.85 -4.28
N VAL A 50 3.69 1.95 -3.80
CA VAL A 50 4.29 2.81 -2.77
C VAL A 50 4.46 2.06 -1.45
N GLY A 51 3.46 1.30 -1.02
CA GLY A 51 3.54 0.45 0.18
C GLY A 51 4.69 -0.55 0.11
N PHE A 52 4.86 -1.24 -1.03
CA PHE A 52 5.99 -2.13 -1.26
C PHE A 52 7.34 -1.39 -1.27
N GLY A 53 7.40 -0.18 -1.84
CA GLY A 53 8.59 0.66 -1.80
C GLY A 53 9.03 1.00 -0.37
N PHE A 54 8.11 1.44 0.48
CA PHE A 54 8.39 1.70 1.90
C PHE A 54 8.78 0.43 2.66
N PHE A 55 8.16 -0.70 2.33
CA PHE A 55 8.50 -1.99 2.94
C PHE A 55 9.95 -2.39 2.61
N PHE A 56 10.33 -2.31 1.34
CA PHE A 56 11.68 -2.63 0.89
C PHE A 56 12.72 -1.68 1.50
N PHE A 57 12.40 -0.39 1.58
CA PHE A 57 13.24 0.59 2.24
C PHE A 57 13.43 0.29 3.73
N ALA A 58 12.35 -0.09 4.43
CA ALA A 58 12.41 -0.50 5.83
C ALA A 58 13.27 -1.76 6.01
N LEU A 59 13.18 -2.71 5.08
CA LEU A 59 13.95 -3.94 5.06
C LEU A 59 15.44 -3.66 4.85
N MET A 60 15.77 -2.81 3.87
CA MET A 60 17.15 -2.36 3.63
C MET A 60 17.74 -1.66 4.84
N GLN A 61 17.00 -0.77 5.51
CA GLN A 61 17.46 -0.18 6.76
C GLN A 61 17.73 -1.24 7.83
N SER A 62 16.90 -2.27 7.93
CA SER A 62 17.11 -3.35 8.90
C SER A 62 18.33 -4.21 8.57
N VAL A 63 18.63 -4.42 7.28
CA VAL A 63 19.76 -5.23 6.82
C VAL A 63 21.09 -4.46 6.92
N PHE A 64 21.10 -3.17 6.54
CA PHE A 64 22.31 -2.33 6.57
C PHE A 64 22.61 -1.74 7.94
N LYS A 65 21.65 -1.75 8.88
CA LYS A 65 21.94 -1.50 10.30
C LYS A 65 22.65 -2.71 10.89
N LYS A 66 23.88 -2.92 10.42
CA LYS A 66 24.85 -3.85 10.99
C LYS A 66 25.32 -3.22 12.31
N ASN A 67 25.20 -3.98 13.40
CA ASN A 67 25.80 -3.65 14.70
C ASN A 67 27.28 -3.26 14.53
#